data_AF-A0A7Z7HUI4-F1
#
_entry.id   AF-A0A7Z7HUI4-F1
#
_cell.length_a   1.000
_cell.length_b   1.000
_cell.length_c   1.000
_cell.angle_alpha   90.00
_cell.angle_beta   90.00
_cell.angle_gamma   90.00
#
_symmetry.space_group_name_H-M   'P 1'
#
loop_
_entity.id
_entity.type
_entity.pdbx_description
1 polymer ?
#
loop_
_entity_poly.entity_id
_entity_poly.type
_entity_poly.pdbx_seq_one_letter_code
_entity_poly.pdbx_strand_id
1 'polypeptide(L)'
;MGKGLVIPIASEQQREYAMARANAAVAKGVQQGAVEIEVRYAARELSQNAKFHAMIADIHYQCFRGYSADGVKAVLVNQFALEMEEQGEPLAKPGEKVWDWKSKQAVYVRPSTTKFRKAEAAAFIEFLYATGVELGVNWSEPALAVYESYKEAAA
;
A
#
# COMPACT_ATOMS: atom_id res chain seq x y z
N MET A 1 -0.02 14.07 -7.52
CA MET A 1 -0.09 13.92 -6.05
C MET A 1 1.14 14.57 -5.44
N GLY A 2 0.99 15.54 -4.55
CA GLY A 2 2.13 16.11 -3.82
C GLY A 2 2.77 15.08 -2.90
N LYS A 3 4.10 15.18 -2.68
CA LYS A 3 4.79 14.37 -1.68
C LYS A 3 4.30 14.79 -0.28
N GLY A 4 3.46 13.98 0.34
CA GLY A 4 2.99 14.20 1.72
C GLY A 4 4.04 13.78 2.75
N LEU A 5 4.26 14.60 3.79
CA LEU A 5 5.05 14.23 4.96
C LEU A 5 4.17 13.41 5.91
N VAL A 6 4.53 12.15 6.14
CA VAL A 6 3.83 11.27 7.09
C VAL A 6 4.77 11.02 8.27
N ILE A 7 4.32 11.34 9.49
CA ILE A 7 5.08 11.11 10.72
C ILE A 7 4.23 10.22 11.65
N PRO A 8 4.65 8.97 11.93
CA PRO A 8 3.99 8.14 12.93
C PRO A 8 4.20 8.73 14.33
N ILE A 9 3.13 8.75 15.14
CA ILE A 9 3.17 9.18 16.55
C ILE A 9 2.59 8.05 17.40
N ALA A 10 3.45 7.35 18.15
CA ALA A 10 3.07 6.28 19.06
C ALA A 10 3.34 6.63 20.55
N SER A 11 4.02 7.75 20.82
CA SER A 11 4.31 8.21 22.18
C SER A 11 4.29 9.73 22.30
N GLU A 12 4.18 10.23 23.53
CA GLU A 12 4.20 11.66 23.84
C GLU A 12 5.53 12.33 23.39
N GLN A 13 6.64 11.62 23.53
CA GLN A 13 7.96 12.09 23.07
C GLN A 13 8.04 12.21 21.54
N GLN A 14 7.39 11.29 20.80
CA GLN A 14 7.28 11.37 19.35
C GLN A 14 6.34 12.48 18.89
N ARG A 15 5.34 12.86 19.71
CA ARG A 15 4.41 13.95 19.40
C ARG A 15 5.17 15.27 19.26
N GLU A 16 6.02 15.61 20.23
CA GLU A 16 6.76 16.88 20.21
C GLU A 16 7.68 16.97 18.99
N TYR A 17 8.40 15.89 18.69
CA TYR A 17 9.22 15.79 17.48
C TYR A 17 8.40 15.93 16.20
N ALA A 18 7.24 15.26 16.11
CA ALA A 18 6.37 15.33 14.96
C ALA A 18 5.82 16.74 14.73
N MET A 19 5.41 17.42 15.80
CA MET A 19 4.93 18.80 15.74
C MET A 19 6.03 19.77 15.28
N ALA A 20 7.26 19.61 15.79
CA ALA A 20 8.40 20.43 15.36
C ALA A 20 8.69 20.25 13.86
N ARG A 21 8.71 19.00 13.38
CA ARG A 21 8.92 18.67 11.95
C ARG A 21 7.78 19.17 11.06
N ALA A 22 6.53 18.99 11.48
CA ALA A 22 5.37 19.49 10.76
C ALA A 22 5.42 21.02 10.65
N ASN A 23 5.74 21.72 11.74
CA ASN A 23 5.86 23.18 11.75
C ASN A 23 6.93 23.67 10.76
N ALA A 24 8.11 23.04 10.75
CA ALA A 24 9.18 23.38 9.80
C ALA A 24 8.75 23.16 8.34
N ALA A 25 8.02 22.08 8.06
CA ALA A 25 7.52 21.79 6.72
C ALA A 25 6.44 22.78 6.27
N VAL A 26 5.53 23.14 7.18
CA VAL A 26 4.46 24.13 6.94
C VAL A 26 5.06 25.51 6.70
N ALA A 27 6.00 25.95 7.54
CA ALA A 27 6.66 27.24 7.39
C ALA A 27 7.32 27.41 6.01
N LYS A 28 7.97 26.35 5.51
CA LYS A 28 8.54 26.32 4.16
C LYS A 28 7.47 26.24 3.08
N GLY A 29 6.44 25.42 3.28
CA GLY A 29 5.39 25.17 2.29
C GLY A 29 4.49 26.39 2.05
N VAL A 30 4.13 27.13 3.11
CA VAL A 30 3.28 28.33 3.02
C VAL A 30 3.92 29.43 2.18
N GLN A 31 5.25 29.49 2.13
CA GLN A 31 5.97 30.41 1.24
C GLN A 31 5.86 30.03 -0.25
N GLN A 32 5.51 28.79 -0.56
CA GLN A 32 5.48 28.23 -1.91
C GLN A 32 4.05 27.94 -2.41
N GLY A 33 3.06 27.90 -1.52
CA GLY A 33 1.66 27.65 -1.86
C GLY A 33 0.82 27.24 -0.66
N ALA A 34 -0.42 26.79 -0.92
CA ALA A 34 -1.30 26.30 0.11
C ALA A 34 -0.78 24.99 0.72
N VAL A 35 -0.82 24.88 2.04
CA VAL A 35 -0.44 23.69 2.81
C VAL A 35 -1.66 23.15 3.55
N GLU A 36 -1.91 21.85 3.42
CA GLU A 36 -2.94 21.13 4.18
C GLU A 36 -2.26 20.25 5.24
N ILE A 37 -2.79 20.27 6.47
CA ILE A 37 -2.37 19.39 7.57
C ILE A 37 -3.53 18.47 7.88
N GLU A 38 -3.26 17.16 7.88
CA GLU A 38 -4.25 16.16 8.19
C GLU A 38 -3.76 15.27 9.34
N VAL A 39 -4.58 15.14 10.38
CA VAL A 39 -4.33 14.23 11.51
C VAL A 39 -5.30 13.06 11.39
N ARG A 40 -4.75 11.86 11.20
CA ARG A 40 -5.52 10.62 11.09
C ARG A 40 -5.12 9.66 12.21
N TYR A 41 -6.12 9.00 12.79
CA TYR A 41 -5.87 7.81 13.59
C TYR A 41 -5.49 6.66 12.65
N ALA A 42 -4.42 5.95 12.98
CA ALA A 42 -3.96 4.82 12.19
C ALA A 42 -4.96 3.67 12.29
N ALA A 43 -5.86 3.53 11.31
CA ALA A 43 -6.81 2.43 11.23
C ALA A 43 -6.15 1.07 10.96
N ARG A 44 -4.90 1.10 10.48
CA ARG A 44 -4.05 -0.06 10.22
C ARG A 44 -2.66 0.24 10.72
N GLU A 45 -1.95 -0.79 11.17
CA GLU A 45 -0.57 -0.63 11.59
C GLU A 45 0.24 -0.08 10.40
N LEU A 46 0.89 1.07 10.58
CA LEU A 46 1.66 1.76 9.53
C LEU A 46 2.76 0.84 8.97
N SER A 47 3.23 -0.10 9.79
CA SER A 47 4.14 -1.18 9.40
C SER A 47 3.57 -2.00 8.25
N GLN A 48 2.33 -2.52 8.33
CA GLN A 48 1.72 -3.32 7.26
C GLN A 48 1.59 -2.59 5.93
N ASN A 49 1.33 -1.28 5.94
CA ASN A 49 1.35 -0.47 4.71
C ASN A 49 2.75 -0.37 4.12
N ALA A 50 3.74 -0.02 4.94
CA ALA A 50 5.13 0.04 4.49
C ALA A 50 5.58 -1.32 3.92
N LYS A 51 5.11 -2.42 4.53
CA LYS A 51 5.43 -3.80 4.17
C LYS A 51 5.15 -4.13 2.71
N PHE A 52 3.88 -4.20 2.29
CA PHE A 52 3.59 -4.56 0.90
C PHE A 52 4.01 -3.46 -0.10
N HIS A 53 4.12 -2.20 0.31
CA HIS A 53 4.60 -1.15 -0.58
C HIS A 53 6.07 -1.33 -0.96
N ALA A 54 6.93 -1.80 -0.05
CA ALA A 54 8.31 -2.15 -0.36
C ALA A 54 8.38 -3.33 -1.35
N MET A 55 7.59 -4.37 -1.12
CA MET A 55 7.55 -5.55 -1.99
C MET A 55 7.04 -5.23 -3.40
N ILE A 56 5.98 -4.42 -3.50
CA ILE A 56 5.48 -3.95 -4.80
C ILE A 56 6.53 -3.12 -5.53
N ALA A 57 7.31 -2.30 -4.81
CA ALA A 57 8.39 -1.54 -5.42
C ALA A 57 9.48 -2.48 -5.99
N ASP A 58 9.88 -3.50 -5.25
CA ASP A 58 10.87 -4.49 -5.73
C ASP A 58 10.37 -5.23 -6.98
N ILE A 59 9.12 -5.71 -6.96
CA ILE A 59 8.46 -6.35 -8.12
C ILE A 59 8.40 -5.38 -9.31
N HIS A 60 7.98 -4.12 -9.07
CA HIS A 60 7.89 -3.10 -10.10
C HIS A 60 9.25 -2.83 -10.75
N TYR A 61 10.28 -2.58 -9.93
CA TYR A 61 11.61 -2.25 -10.41
C TYR A 61 12.34 -3.43 -11.06
N GLN A 62 12.00 -4.68 -10.76
CA GLN A 62 12.71 -5.83 -11.31
C GLN A 62 11.98 -6.45 -12.50
N CYS A 63 10.65 -6.53 -12.45
CA CYS A 63 9.86 -7.30 -13.42
C CYS A 63 9.02 -6.42 -14.34
N PHE A 64 8.67 -5.19 -13.93
CA PHE A 64 7.67 -4.37 -14.62
C PHE A 64 8.12 -2.92 -14.86
N ARG A 65 9.41 -2.70 -15.13
CA ARG A 65 10.02 -1.35 -15.30
C ARG A 65 9.32 -0.45 -16.33
N GLY A 66 8.66 -1.04 -17.32
CA GLY A 66 7.95 -0.30 -18.37
C GLY A 66 6.59 0.28 -17.93
N TYR A 67 6.12 -0.03 -16.72
CA TYR A 67 4.82 0.38 -16.22
C TYR A 67 4.93 1.33 -15.04
N SER A 68 3.83 2.01 -14.69
CA SER A 68 3.79 2.83 -13.47
C SER A 68 3.65 1.95 -12.24
N ALA A 69 4.20 2.41 -11.10
CA ALA A 69 4.07 1.70 -9.82
C ALA A 69 2.60 1.46 -9.44
N ASP A 70 1.73 2.45 -9.67
CA ASP A 70 0.29 2.33 -9.44
C ASP A 70 -0.39 1.31 -10.37
N GLY A 71 0.10 1.18 -11.61
CA GLY A 71 -0.35 0.18 -12.57
C GLY A 71 0.05 -1.24 -12.15
N VAL A 72 1.30 -1.43 -11.74
CA VAL A 72 1.78 -2.73 -11.22
C VAL A 72 1.02 -3.11 -9.96
N LYS A 73 0.84 -2.16 -9.03
CA LYS A 73 -0.01 -2.35 -7.86
C LYS A 73 -1.44 -2.76 -8.26
N ALA A 74 -2.00 -2.16 -9.30
CA ALA A 74 -3.34 -2.47 -9.77
C ALA A 74 -3.47 -3.94 -10.21
N VAL A 75 -2.48 -4.41 -10.97
CA VAL A 75 -2.42 -5.79 -11.46
C VAL A 75 -2.29 -6.77 -10.30
N LEU A 76 -1.36 -6.53 -9.38
CA LEU A 76 -1.13 -7.41 -8.22
C LEU A 76 -2.37 -7.51 -7.32
N VAL A 77 -3.05 -6.38 -7.09
CA VAL A 77 -4.30 -6.38 -6.30
C VAL A 77 -5.43 -7.12 -7.01
N ASN A 78 -5.51 -7.01 -8.34
CA ASN A 78 -6.51 -7.73 -9.12
C ASN A 78 -6.25 -9.24 -9.11
N GLN A 79 -5.00 -9.68 -9.30
CA GLN A 79 -4.61 -11.09 -9.23
C GLN A 79 -4.90 -11.68 -7.86
N PHE A 80 -4.53 -10.98 -6.80
CA PHE A 80 -4.86 -11.40 -5.44
C PHE A 80 -6.37 -11.56 -5.22
N ALA A 81 -7.18 -10.63 -5.74
CA ALA A 81 -8.63 -10.73 -5.61
C ALA A 81 -9.22 -11.94 -6.34
N LEU A 82 -8.69 -12.27 -7.52
CA LEU A 82 -9.09 -13.46 -8.28
C LEU A 82 -8.69 -14.74 -7.54
N GLU A 83 -7.48 -14.80 -6.98
CA GLU A 83 -7.01 -15.96 -6.23
C GLU A 83 -7.86 -16.20 -4.97
N MET A 84 -8.19 -15.15 -4.22
CA MET A 84 -9.07 -15.23 -3.06
C MET A 84 -10.49 -15.71 -3.44
N GLU A 85 -10.99 -15.28 -4.61
CA GLU A 85 -12.28 -15.72 -5.14
C GLU A 85 -12.24 -17.21 -5.54
N GLU A 86 -11.15 -17.66 -6.18
CA GLU A 86 -10.92 -19.07 -6.54
C GLU A 86 -10.80 -19.99 -5.30
N GLN A 87 -10.23 -19.48 -4.22
CA GLN A 87 -10.12 -20.18 -2.93
C GLN A 87 -11.44 -20.20 -2.13
N GLY A 88 -12.48 -19.50 -2.61
CA GLY A 88 -13.79 -19.43 -1.95
C GLY A 88 -13.89 -18.42 -0.81
N GLU A 89 -12.87 -17.60 -0.59
CA GLU A 89 -12.82 -16.55 0.43
C GLU A 89 -12.69 -15.15 -0.22
N PRO A 90 -13.71 -14.65 -0.93
CA PRO A 90 -13.60 -13.38 -1.64
C PRO A 90 -13.33 -12.21 -0.67
N LEU A 91 -12.62 -11.20 -1.16
CA LEU A 91 -12.35 -9.97 -0.39
C LEU A 91 -13.66 -9.34 0.12
N ALA A 92 -13.64 -8.80 1.33
CA ALA A 92 -14.79 -8.16 1.95
C ALA A 92 -15.36 -6.99 1.15
N LYS A 93 -14.51 -6.34 0.32
CA LYS A 93 -14.92 -5.32 -0.63
C LYS A 93 -14.30 -5.65 -2.00
N PRO A 94 -14.97 -6.49 -2.80
CA PRO A 94 -14.46 -6.91 -4.10
C PRO A 94 -14.47 -5.75 -5.10
N GLY A 95 -13.81 -5.96 -6.23
CA GLY A 95 -13.87 -5.03 -7.35
C GLY A 95 -15.25 -5.04 -8.00
N GLU A 96 -15.54 -3.99 -8.75
CA GLU A 96 -16.83 -3.85 -9.44
C GLU A 96 -16.62 -3.48 -10.91
N LYS A 97 -17.57 -3.87 -11.76
CA LYS A 97 -17.62 -3.41 -13.16
C LYS A 97 -18.63 -2.27 -13.25
N VAL A 98 -18.15 -1.09 -13.59
CA VAL A 98 -18.97 0.11 -13.77
C VAL A 98 -19.17 0.35 -15.26
N TRP A 99 -20.40 0.63 -15.66
CA TRP A 99 -20.71 0.92 -17.06
C TRP A 99 -20.27 2.33 -17.44
N ASP A 100 -19.38 2.47 -18.43
CA ASP A 100 -19.05 3.77 -19.00
C ASP A 100 -20.05 4.14 -20.10
N TRP A 101 -20.83 5.19 -19.83
CA TRP A 101 -21.83 5.69 -20.76
C TRP A 101 -21.24 6.30 -22.03
N LYS A 102 -19.94 6.64 -22.06
CA LYS A 102 -19.25 7.20 -23.22
C LYS A 102 -18.58 6.13 -24.08
N SER A 103 -17.69 5.31 -23.52
CA SER A 103 -17.01 4.25 -24.28
C SER A 103 -17.91 3.06 -24.61
N LYS A 104 -19.08 2.95 -23.97
CA LYS A 104 -19.98 1.79 -24.07
C LYS A 104 -19.27 0.48 -23.73
N GLN A 105 -18.36 0.54 -22.76
CA GLN A 105 -17.61 -0.59 -22.26
C GLN A 105 -17.72 -0.66 -20.74
N ALA A 106 -17.64 -1.88 -20.21
CA ALA A 106 -17.53 -2.07 -18.78
C ALA A 106 -16.10 -1.72 -18.32
N VAL A 107 -16.00 -0.77 -17.41
CA VAL A 107 -14.74 -0.40 -16.76
C VAL A 107 -14.63 -1.15 -15.44
N TYR A 108 -13.57 -1.92 -15.29
CA TYR A 108 -13.31 -2.62 -14.04
C TYR A 108 -12.64 -1.69 -13.03
N VAL A 109 -13.29 -1.49 -11.89
CA VAL A 109 -12.76 -0.79 -10.73
C VAL A 109 -12.23 -1.84 -9.76
N ARG A 110 -10.91 -1.92 -9.65
CA ARG A 110 -10.24 -2.88 -8.75
C ARG A 110 -10.59 -2.63 -7.28
N PRO A 111 -10.43 -3.65 -6.42
CA PRO A 111 -10.45 -3.47 -4.97
C PRO A 111 -9.44 -2.42 -4.52
N SER A 112 -9.80 -1.65 -3.49
CA SER A 112 -8.85 -0.71 -2.86
C SER A 112 -8.12 -1.38 -1.70
N THR A 113 -6.78 -1.32 -1.71
CA THR A 113 -5.97 -1.81 -0.58
C THR A 113 -6.22 -1.05 0.73
N THR A 114 -6.79 0.16 0.67
CA THR A 114 -7.19 0.93 1.86
C THR A 114 -8.40 0.34 2.58
N LYS A 115 -9.18 -0.47 1.85
CA LYS A 115 -10.37 -1.15 2.35
C LYS A 115 -10.09 -2.56 2.86
N PHE A 116 -8.85 -3.05 2.75
CA PHE A 116 -8.47 -4.38 3.20
C PHE A 116 -8.52 -4.46 4.73
N ARG A 117 -9.17 -5.51 5.23
CA ARG A 117 -9.11 -5.96 6.63
C ARG A 117 -7.68 -6.37 6.98
N LYS A 118 -7.38 -6.48 8.27
CA LYS A 118 -6.05 -6.89 8.74
C LYS A 118 -5.64 -8.26 8.19
N ALA A 119 -6.57 -9.22 8.16
CA ALA A 119 -6.35 -10.56 7.60
C ALA A 119 -6.10 -10.52 6.08
N GLU A 120 -6.91 -9.76 5.32
CA GLU A 120 -6.73 -9.61 3.88
C GLU A 120 -5.39 -8.94 3.53
N ALA A 121 -4.97 -7.95 4.32
CA ALA A 121 -3.67 -7.31 4.13
C ALA A 121 -2.49 -8.25 4.45
N ALA A 122 -2.67 -9.17 5.39
CA ALA A 122 -1.70 -10.20 5.73
C ALA A 122 -1.59 -11.24 4.59
N ALA A 123 -2.72 -11.79 4.14
CA ALA A 123 -2.78 -12.69 2.99
C ALA A 123 -2.20 -12.05 1.72
N PHE A 124 -2.42 -10.74 1.52
CA PHE A 124 -1.83 -10.02 0.40
C PHE A 124 -0.28 -9.92 0.48
N ILE A 125 0.30 -9.83 1.67
CA ILE A 125 1.77 -9.84 1.83
C ILE A 125 2.32 -11.22 1.45
N GLU A 126 1.64 -12.30 1.84
CA GLU A 126 2.03 -13.67 1.48
C GLU A 126 1.93 -13.89 -0.03
N PHE A 127 0.83 -13.45 -0.64
CA PHE A 127 0.66 -13.43 -2.09
C PHE A 127 1.82 -12.73 -2.78
N LEU A 128 2.18 -11.50 -2.35
CA LEU A 128 3.29 -10.76 -2.96
C LEU A 128 4.63 -11.47 -2.80
N TYR A 129 4.85 -12.14 -1.67
CA TYR A 129 6.07 -12.92 -1.46
C TYR A 129 6.14 -14.08 -2.44
N ALA A 130 5.06 -14.88 -2.54
CA ALA A 130 4.96 -16.01 -3.45
C ALA A 130 5.13 -15.55 -4.91
N THR A 131 4.39 -14.52 -5.33
CA THR A 131 4.51 -13.94 -6.68
C THR A 131 5.92 -13.44 -6.96
N GLY A 132 6.57 -12.77 -6.00
CA GLY A 132 7.95 -12.31 -6.21
C GLY A 132 8.95 -13.46 -6.33
N VAL A 133 8.76 -14.56 -5.58
CA VAL A 133 9.59 -15.77 -5.74
C VAL A 133 9.39 -16.38 -7.13
N GLU A 134 8.14 -16.50 -7.60
CA GLU A 134 7.83 -17.00 -8.95
C GLU A 134 8.44 -16.13 -10.06
N LEU A 135 8.46 -14.81 -9.86
CA LEU A 135 9.03 -13.85 -10.79
C LEU A 135 10.56 -13.70 -10.67
N GLY A 136 11.21 -14.38 -9.73
CA GLY A 136 12.65 -14.30 -9.49
C GLY A 136 13.11 -12.94 -8.94
N VAL A 137 12.28 -12.29 -8.13
CA VAL A 137 12.57 -10.99 -7.49
C VAL A 137 13.61 -11.18 -6.39
N ASN A 138 14.66 -10.37 -6.43
CA ASN A 138 15.61 -10.24 -5.33
C ASN A 138 15.10 -9.21 -4.33
N TRP A 139 14.62 -9.67 -3.17
CA TRP A 139 14.06 -8.79 -2.15
C TRP A 139 15.11 -7.86 -1.55
N SER A 140 14.77 -6.57 -1.48
CA SER A 140 15.58 -5.58 -0.79
C SER A 140 15.52 -5.79 0.73
N GLU A 141 16.51 -5.27 1.48
CA GLU A 141 16.51 -5.31 2.95
C GLU A 141 15.19 -4.77 3.56
N PRO A 142 14.61 -3.65 3.07
CA PRO A 142 13.29 -3.23 3.51
C PRO A 142 12.22 -4.30 3.32
N ALA A 143 12.20 -5.02 2.20
CA ALA A 143 11.20 -6.07 1.95
C ALA A 143 11.43 -7.34 2.79
N LEU A 144 12.69 -7.72 3.05
CA LEU A 144 13.02 -8.86 3.90
C LEU A 144 12.66 -8.60 5.38
N ALA A 145 13.09 -7.47 5.94
CA ALA A 145 12.76 -7.10 7.31
C ALA A 145 11.23 -7.00 7.54
N VAL A 146 10.53 -6.59 6.50
CA VAL A 146 9.07 -6.53 6.43
C VAL A 146 8.42 -7.92 6.54
N TYR A 147 8.95 -8.91 5.83
CA TYR A 147 8.43 -10.27 5.81
C TYR A 147 8.74 -11.03 7.10
N GLU A 148 9.98 -10.89 7.60
CA GLU A 148 10.41 -11.54 8.86
C GLU A 148 9.57 -11.06 10.05
N SER A 149 9.39 -9.75 10.20
CA SER A 149 8.54 -9.19 11.26
C SER A 149 7.05 -9.55 11.12
N TYR A 150 6.61 -10.05 9.96
CA TYR A 150 5.27 -10.60 9.81
C TYR A 150 5.21 -12.05 10.28
N LYS A 151 6.18 -12.89 9.88
CA LYS A 151 6.29 -14.28 10.36
C LYS A 151 6.33 -14.37 11.88
N GLU A 152 7.08 -13.48 12.53
CA GLU A 152 7.17 -13.42 14.00
C GLU A 152 5.84 -13.04 14.68
N ALA A 153 4.97 -12.29 14.01
CA ALA A 153 3.66 -11.89 14.54
C ALA A 153 2.55 -12.93 14.31
N ALA A 154 2.81 -13.94 13.48
CA ALA A 154 1.88 -15.03 13.17
C ALA A 154 2.17 -16.33 13.95
N ALA A 155 3.34 -16.42 14.61
CA ALA A 155 3.75 -17.52 15.50
C ALA A 155 3.28 -17.31 16.94
#